data_AF-V7BVN0-F1
#
_entry.id   AF-V7BVN0-F1
#
_cell.length_a   1.000
_cell.length_b   1.000
_cell.length_c   1.000
_cell.angle_alpha   90.00
_cell.angle_beta   90.00
_cell.angle_gamma   90.00
#
_symmetry.space_group_name_H-M   'P 1'
#
loop_
_entity.id
_entity.type
_entity.pdbx_description
1 polymer ?
#
loop_
_entity_poly.entity_id
_entity_poly.type
_entity_poly.pdbx_seq_one_letter_code
_entity_poly.pdbx_strand_id
1 'polypeptide(L)'
;VNCVVMRGFNDDEICDFVELTREKPIDIRFIEFMPFDGNVWNVKKLVPYSEMLDTVVKQFPSLKRVQDHPTDTAKNFTIDGHEGRVSFITSMTEHFCAGCNRLRLLADGNFKVCLFGPAEVSLRDPLRCGAKDHELGEIIGAAVKKKKASHAGMFDIAKTANRPMIHIGG
;
A
#
# COMPACT_ATOMS: atom_id res chain seq x y z
N VAL A 1 -12.80 2.02 -4.03
CA VAL A 1 -12.63 0.55 -4.07
C VAL A 1 -11.15 0.24 -4.20
N ASN A 2 -10.62 -0.71 -3.43
CA ASN A 2 -9.23 -1.17 -3.59
C ASN A 2 -9.26 -2.55 -4.27
N CYS A 3 -8.48 -2.72 -5.33
CA CYS A 3 -8.36 -3.97 -6.07
C CYS A 3 -6.89 -4.37 -6.13
N VAL A 4 -6.54 -5.51 -5.53
CA VAL A 4 -5.20 -6.10 -5.72
C VAL A 4 -5.22 -6.84 -7.04
N VAL A 5 -4.36 -6.44 -7.97
CA VAL A 5 -4.32 -7.02 -9.32
C VAL A 5 -3.30 -8.15 -9.36
N MET A 6 -3.74 -9.31 -9.83
CA MET A 6 -2.97 -10.55 -9.91
C MET A 6 -3.07 -11.15 -11.30
N ARG A 7 -1.93 -11.43 -11.92
CA ARG A 7 -1.84 -12.02 -13.25
C ARG A 7 -2.50 -13.40 -13.28
N GLY A 8 -3.31 -13.64 -14.30
CA GLY A 8 -4.07 -14.86 -14.51
C GLY A 8 -5.18 -15.07 -13.49
N PHE A 9 -5.63 -14.02 -12.81
CA PHE A 9 -6.73 -14.09 -11.83
C PHE A 9 -7.78 -13.01 -12.05
N ASN A 10 -7.37 -11.74 -12.12
CA ASN A 10 -8.26 -10.60 -12.31
C ASN A 10 -7.62 -9.45 -13.11
N ASP A 11 -6.52 -9.72 -13.80
CA ASP A 11 -5.82 -8.74 -14.64
C ASP A 11 -6.58 -8.41 -15.94
N ASP A 12 -7.49 -9.28 -16.36
CA ASP A 12 -8.43 -9.07 -17.45
C ASP A 12 -9.58 -8.11 -17.07
N GLU A 13 -9.93 -7.99 -15.79
CA GLU A 13 -11.02 -7.13 -15.29
C GLU A 13 -10.61 -5.66 -15.12
N ILE A 14 -9.35 -5.29 -15.34
CA ILE A 14 -8.82 -3.93 -15.08
C ILE A 14 -9.70 -2.87 -15.75
N CYS A 15 -10.00 -3.04 -17.03
CA CYS A 15 -10.79 -2.06 -17.78
C CYS A 15 -12.27 -2.04 -17.39
N ASP A 16 -12.82 -3.18 -16.95
CA ASP A 16 -14.19 -3.25 -16.45
C ASP A 16 -14.34 -2.43 -15.17
N PHE A 17 -13.35 -2.53 -14.26
CA PHE A 17 -13.31 -1.67 -13.08
C PHE A 17 -13.14 -0.19 -13.44
N VAL A 18 -12.33 0.15 -14.44
CA VAL A 18 -12.22 1.54 -14.91
C VAL A 18 -13.56 2.03 -15.44
N GLU A 19 -14.29 1.21 -16.19
CA GLU A 19 -15.60 1.56 -16.74
C GLU A 19 -16.63 1.86 -15.65
N LEU A 20 -16.55 1.21 -14.48
CA LEU A 20 -17.40 1.53 -13.33
C LEU A 20 -17.27 2.99 -12.86
N THR A 21 -16.15 3.65 -13.14
CA THR A 21 -15.93 5.06 -12.78
C THR A 21 -16.66 6.04 -13.69
N ARG A 22 -17.24 5.58 -14.82
CA ARG A 22 -17.92 6.46 -15.77
C ARG A 22 -19.10 7.18 -15.13
N GLU A 23 -20.01 6.41 -14.53
CA GLU A 23 -21.29 6.90 -13.97
C GLU A 23 -21.30 6.92 -12.43
N LYS A 24 -20.20 6.52 -11.78
CA LYS A 24 -20.12 6.45 -10.33
C LYS A 24 -19.00 7.34 -9.83
N PRO A 25 -19.24 8.18 -8.81
CA PRO A 25 -18.22 9.02 -8.18
C PRO A 25 -17.36 8.18 -7.22
N ILE A 26 -16.75 7.11 -7.74
CA ILE A 26 -15.90 6.18 -7.00
C ILE A 26 -14.46 6.27 -7.50
N ASP A 27 -13.53 6.03 -6.58
CA ASP A 27 -12.11 5.91 -6.85
C ASP A 27 -11.72 4.43 -6.87
N ILE A 28 -11.34 3.91 -8.03
CA ILE A 28 -10.81 2.55 -8.20
C ILE A 28 -9.30 2.60 -8.06
N ARG A 29 -8.79 1.93 -7.01
CA ARG A 29 -7.35 1.87 -6.70
C ARG A 29 -6.80 0.49 -7.01
N PHE A 30 -6.03 0.39 -8.08
CA PHE A 30 -5.28 -0.81 -8.42
C PHE A 30 -4.01 -0.89 -7.58
N ILE A 31 -3.82 -2.02 -6.91
CA ILE A 31 -2.72 -2.25 -5.98
C ILE A 31 -1.89 -3.41 -6.52
N GLU A 32 -0.58 -3.20 -6.61
CA GLU A 32 0.35 -4.27 -6.95
C GLU A 32 0.32 -5.39 -5.91
N PHE A 33 0.42 -6.64 -6.38
CA PHE A 33 0.47 -7.80 -5.51
C PHE A 33 1.79 -7.86 -4.71
N MET A 34 1.68 -7.68 -3.40
CA MET A 34 2.81 -7.57 -2.47
C MET A 34 3.19 -8.92 -1.83
N PRO A 35 4.49 -9.16 -1.55
CA PRO A 35 4.94 -10.34 -0.82
C PRO A 35 4.63 -10.24 0.67
N PHE A 36 3.63 -10.99 1.14
CA PHE A 36 3.32 -11.14 2.56
C PHE A 36 3.35 -12.61 2.96
N ASP A 37 3.67 -12.86 4.22
CA ASP A 37 3.64 -14.20 4.78
C ASP A 37 2.21 -14.77 4.67
N GLY A 38 2.12 -15.98 4.12
CA GLY A 38 0.86 -16.72 3.95
C GLY A 38 0.05 -16.42 2.67
N ASN A 39 0.45 -15.47 1.82
CA ASN A 39 -0.31 -15.13 0.59
C ASN A 39 0.19 -15.81 -0.70
N VAL A 40 1.09 -16.78 -0.60
CA VAL A 40 1.66 -17.55 -1.74
C VAL A 40 2.17 -16.63 -2.86
N TRP A 41 2.88 -15.57 -2.46
CA TRP A 41 3.39 -14.58 -3.40
C TRP A 41 4.32 -15.21 -4.45
N ASN A 42 4.18 -14.74 -5.69
CA ASN A 42 5.04 -15.13 -6.80
C ASN A 42 5.19 -13.93 -7.74
N VAL A 43 6.43 -13.59 -8.10
CA VAL A 43 6.73 -12.51 -9.05
C VAL A 43 6.00 -12.68 -10.39
N LYS A 44 5.73 -13.92 -10.84
CA LYS A 44 4.96 -14.19 -12.07
C LYS A 44 3.51 -13.73 -11.98
N LYS A 45 2.96 -13.61 -10.77
CA LYS A 45 1.60 -13.11 -10.51
C LYS A 45 1.54 -11.57 -10.38
N LEU A 46 2.70 -10.90 -10.31
CA LEU A 46 2.75 -9.45 -10.28
C LEU A 46 2.37 -8.89 -11.66
N VAL A 47 1.45 -7.93 -11.65
CA VAL A 47 1.19 -7.03 -12.78
C VAL A 47 1.83 -5.68 -12.42
N PRO A 48 2.94 -5.29 -13.07
CA PRO A 48 3.60 -4.02 -12.82
C PRO A 48 2.68 -2.82 -13.08
N TYR A 49 2.94 -1.72 -12.37
CA TYR A 49 2.29 -0.45 -12.62
C TYR A 49 2.26 -0.03 -14.09
N SER A 50 3.41 -0.11 -14.78
CA SER A 50 3.51 0.28 -16.18
C SER A 50 2.58 -0.54 -17.07
N GLU A 51 2.46 -1.84 -16.80
CA GLU A 51 1.58 -2.74 -17.57
C GLU A 51 0.10 -2.46 -17.29
N MET A 52 -0.28 -2.22 -16.03
CA MET A 52 -1.65 -1.81 -15.70
C MET A 52 -2.00 -0.46 -16.34
N LEU A 53 -1.08 0.51 -16.29
CA LEU A 53 -1.27 1.83 -16.90
C LEU A 53 -1.41 1.72 -18.43
N ASP A 54 -0.54 0.96 -19.09
CA ASP A 54 -0.58 0.74 -20.54
C ASP A 54 -1.90 0.09 -20.96
N THR A 55 -2.41 -0.84 -20.16
CA THR A 55 -3.70 -1.50 -20.40
C THR A 55 -4.84 -0.49 -20.35
N VAL A 56 -4.88 0.37 -19.32
CA VAL A 56 -5.90 1.41 -19.20
C VAL A 56 -5.79 2.45 -20.30
N VAL A 57 -4.59 2.95 -20.61
CA VAL A 57 -4.37 4.01 -21.62
C VAL A 57 -4.80 3.54 -23.02
N LYS A 58 -4.59 2.26 -23.37
CA LYS A 58 -5.03 1.72 -24.66
C LYS A 58 -6.53 1.81 -24.88
N GLN A 59 -7.33 1.63 -23.82
CA GLN A 59 -8.80 1.68 -23.90
C GLN A 59 -9.36 3.07 -23.57
N PHE A 60 -8.69 3.81 -22.70
CA PHE A 60 -9.09 5.13 -22.20
C PHE A 60 -7.99 6.17 -22.49
N PRO A 61 -7.82 6.60 -23.76
CA PRO A 61 -6.73 7.49 -24.15
C PRO A 61 -6.81 8.91 -23.55
N SER A 62 -7.96 9.30 -22.99
CA SER A 62 -8.15 10.56 -22.27
C SER A 62 -7.73 10.49 -20.79
N LEU A 63 -7.09 9.40 -20.35
CA LEU A 63 -6.55 9.26 -19.00
C LEU A 63 -5.48 10.34 -18.72
N LYS A 64 -5.71 11.15 -17.68
CA LYS A 64 -4.86 12.28 -17.28
C LYS A 64 -4.39 12.13 -15.85
N ARG A 65 -3.09 12.36 -15.65
CA ARG A 65 -2.47 12.38 -14.33
C ARG A 65 -2.91 13.63 -13.55
N VAL A 66 -3.32 13.45 -12.29
CA VAL A 66 -3.64 14.55 -11.37
C VAL A 66 -2.42 14.87 -10.49
N GLN A 67 -2.31 16.09 -10.00
CA GLN A 67 -1.31 16.43 -8.99
C GLN A 67 -1.72 15.86 -7.63
N ASP A 68 -0.84 15.07 -7.02
CA ASP A 68 -1.08 14.45 -5.72
C ASP A 68 -0.40 15.21 -4.58
N HIS A 69 -0.83 14.93 -3.35
CA HIS A 69 -0.12 15.38 -2.17
C HIS A 69 1.22 14.61 -2.04
N PRO A 70 2.31 15.23 -1.55
CA PRO A 70 3.61 14.55 -1.41
C PRO A 70 3.61 13.27 -0.56
N THR A 71 2.61 13.09 0.30
CA THR A 71 2.46 11.91 1.16
C THR A 71 1.46 10.88 0.63
N ASP A 72 0.84 11.13 -0.53
CA ASP A 72 -0.10 10.20 -1.13
C ASP A 72 0.62 8.94 -1.60
N THR A 73 0.00 7.79 -1.34
CA THR A 73 0.55 6.49 -1.74
C THR A 73 0.12 6.08 -3.14
N ALA A 74 -0.98 6.66 -3.62
CA ALA A 74 -1.57 6.33 -4.89
C ALA A 74 -1.25 7.43 -5.91
N LYS A 75 -0.92 7.04 -7.14
CA LYS A 75 -0.87 7.92 -8.30
C LYS A 75 -2.28 8.04 -8.85
N ASN A 76 -2.90 9.20 -8.70
CA ASN A 76 -4.29 9.40 -9.11
C ASN A 76 -4.45 9.96 -10.54
N PHE A 77 -5.48 9.48 -11.23
CA PHE A 77 -5.83 9.86 -12.59
C PHE A 77 -7.34 10.13 -12.74
N THR A 78 -7.68 10.87 -13.79
CA THR A 78 -9.06 11.13 -14.22
C THR A 78 -9.19 10.81 -15.71
N ILE A 79 -10.40 10.49 -16.16
CA ILE A 79 -10.71 10.21 -17.56
C ILE A 79 -11.81 11.18 -17.98
N ASP A 80 -11.68 11.80 -19.15
CA ASP A 80 -12.69 12.73 -19.65
C ASP A 80 -14.05 12.03 -19.78
N GLY A 81 -15.10 12.61 -19.20
CA GLY A 81 -16.45 12.04 -19.19
C GLY A 81 -16.71 10.99 -18.11
N HIS A 82 -15.75 10.70 -17.23
CA HIS A 82 -15.95 9.85 -16.06
C HIS A 82 -16.19 10.70 -14.80
N GLU A 83 -17.17 10.33 -13.97
CA GLU A 83 -17.43 10.97 -12.67
C GLU A 83 -16.41 10.57 -11.59
N GLY A 84 -15.88 9.35 -11.70
CA GLY A 84 -14.95 8.76 -10.75
C GLY A 84 -13.48 8.98 -11.10
N ARG A 85 -12.61 8.22 -10.41
CA ARG A 85 -11.14 8.29 -10.55
C ARG A 85 -10.55 6.90 -10.65
N VAL A 86 -9.39 6.84 -11.29
CA VAL A 86 -8.56 5.64 -11.37
C VAL A 86 -7.22 5.95 -10.73
N SER A 87 -6.75 5.09 -9.84
CA SER A 87 -5.52 5.32 -9.11
C SER A 87 -4.68 4.06 -8.99
N PHE A 88 -3.36 4.23 -8.92
CA PHE A 88 -2.42 3.11 -8.86
C PHE A 88 -1.54 3.21 -7.61
N ILE A 89 -1.54 2.15 -6.80
CA ILE A 89 -0.68 2.00 -5.62
C ILE A 89 0.49 1.08 -6.01
N THR A 90 1.61 1.71 -6.33
CA THR A 90 2.79 1.09 -6.97
C THR A 90 3.80 0.59 -5.94
N SER A 91 3.30 -0.20 -4.99
CA SER A 91 4.04 -0.59 -3.78
C SER A 91 5.36 -1.33 -4.02
N MET A 92 5.53 -1.99 -5.17
CA MET A 92 6.68 -2.84 -5.47
C MET A 92 7.58 -2.25 -6.55
N THR A 93 7.01 -1.82 -7.68
CA THR A 93 7.79 -1.39 -8.86
C THR A 93 8.26 0.05 -8.77
N GLU A 94 7.45 0.94 -8.19
CA GLU A 94 7.73 2.36 -8.03
C GLU A 94 7.29 2.83 -6.64
N HIS A 95 8.00 2.41 -5.60
CA HIS A 95 7.58 2.60 -4.21
C HIS A 95 7.47 4.09 -3.80
N PHE A 96 6.58 4.38 -2.84
CA PHE A 96 6.31 5.73 -2.32
C PHE A 96 6.94 6.00 -0.93
N CYS A 97 8.00 5.26 -0.55
CA CYS A 97 8.55 5.31 0.80
C CYS A 97 9.05 6.70 1.22
N ALA A 98 9.57 7.50 0.29
CA ALA A 98 10.12 8.83 0.56
C ALA A 98 9.09 9.80 1.18
N GLY A 99 7.81 9.70 0.79
CA GLY A 99 6.71 10.49 1.34
C GLY A 99 5.94 9.80 2.48
N CYS A 100 6.37 8.61 2.93
CA CYS A 100 5.58 7.77 3.82
C CYS A 100 5.61 8.26 5.27
N ASN A 101 4.50 8.85 5.72
CA ASN A 101 4.25 9.28 7.10
C ASN A 101 3.43 8.26 7.93
N ARG A 102 3.22 7.03 7.41
CA ARG A 102 2.37 6.03 8.07
C ARG A 102 3.09 5.32 9.22
N LEU A 103 2.37 5.20 10.32
CA LEU A 103 2.69 4.43 11.52
C LEU A 103 1.49 3.53 11.85
N ARG A 104 1.72 2.38 12.49
CA ARG A 104 0.66 1.40 12.75
C ARG A 104 0.67 0.95 14.20
N LEU A 105 -0.51 0.95 14.82
CA LEU A 105 -0.79 0.23 16.05
C LEU A 105 -1.54 -1.04 15.66
N LEU A 106 -0.99 -2.19 16.03
CA LEU A 106 -1.53 -3.51 15.70
C LEU A 106 -2.62 -3.89 16.70
N ALA A 107 -3.45 -4.88 16.36
CA ALA A 107 -4.58 -5.31 17.19
C ALA A 107 -4.17 -5.84 18.58
N ASP A 108 -2.96 -6.38 18.69
CA ASP A 108 -2.38 -6.82 19.97
C ASP A 108 -1.67 -5.69 20.74
N GLY A 109 -1.71 -4.46 20.22
CA GLY A 109 -1.13 -3.26 20.82
C GLY A 109 0.38 -3.10 20.63
N ASN A 110 0.97 -3.86 19.71
CA ASN A 110 2.31 -3.57 19.19
C ASN A 110 2.29 -2.39 18.21
N PHE A 111 3.39 -1.66 18.16
CA PHE A 111 3.62 -0.52 17.28
C PHE A 111 4.65 -0.87 16.21
N LYS A 112 4.35 -0.48 14.97
CA LYS A 112 5.18 -0.78 13.79
C LYS A 112 5.33 0.47 12.93
N VAL A 113 6.57 0.76 12.51
CA VAL A 113 6.90 1.96 11.72
C VAL A 113 6.94 1.73 10.20
N CYS A 114 6.89 0.48 9.75
CA CYS A 114 6.86 0.12 8.34
C CYS A 114 6.07 -1.17 8.14
N LEU A 115 5.27 -1.23 7.07
CA LEU A 115 4.47 -2.42 6.74
C LEU A 115 5.35 -3.67 6.54
N PHE A 116 6.51 -3.50 5.91
CA PHE A 116 7.46 -4.57 5.60
C PHE A 116 8.63 -4.70 6.57
N GLY A 117 8.70 -3.86 7.61
CA GLY A 117 9.78 -3.92 8.59
C GLY A 117 9.42 -4.89 9.73
N PRO A 118 10.21 -5.93 10.05
CA PRO A 118 9.84 -6.92 11.07
C PRO A 118 9.84 -6.35 12.50
N ALA A 119 10.53 -5.23 12.73
CA ALA A 119 10.65 -4.62 14.04
C ALA A 119 9.31 -4.04 14.55
N GLU A 120 8.96 -4.40 15.77
CA GLU A 120 7.77 -3.99 16.49
C GLU A 120 8.12 -3.69 17.96
N VAL A 121 7.33 -2.85 18.61
CA VAL A 121 7.48 -2.55 20.04
C VAL A 121 6.12 -2.50 20.72
N SER A 122 5.99 -3.12 21.89
CA SER A 122 4.73 -3.08 22.65
C SER A 122 4.49 -1.69 23.21
N LEU A 123 3.36 -1.06 22.86
CA LEU A 123 2.86 0.12 23.57
C LEU A 123 1.82 -0.26 24.63
N ARG A 124 1.18 -1.42 24.45
CA ARG A 124 0.17 -1.96 25.36
C ARG A 124 0.73 -2.24 26.74
N ASP A 125 1.87 -2.92 26.82
CA ASP A 125 2.38 -3.37 28.11
C ASP A 125 2.88 -2.19 28.97
N PRO A 126 3.66 -1.23 28.44
CA PRO A 126 3.98 0.01 29.18
C PRO A 126 2.72 0.76 29.64
N LEU A 127 1.73 0.92 28.75
CA LEU A 127 0.48 1.60 29.09
C LEU A 127 -0.27 0.88 30.23
N ARG A 128 -0.34 -0.45 30.22
CA ARG A 128 -0.98 -1.25 31.28
C ARG A 128 -0.20 -1.23 32.59
N CYS A 129 1.11 -0.98 32.53
CA CYS A 129 1.96 -0.78 33.71
C CYS A 129 1.90 0.66 34.26
N GLY A 130 1.05 1.54 33.69
CA GLY A 130 0.86 2.91 34.17
C GLY A 130 1.85 3.93 33.62
N ALA A 131 2.52 3.63 32.49
CA ALA A 131 3.38 4.61 31.80
C ALA A 131 2.60 5.88 31.46
N LYS A 132 3.24 7.04 31.68
CA LYS A 132 2.73 8.36 31.33
C LYS A 132 2.96 8.66 29.84
N ASP A 133 2.25 9.66 29.33
CA ASP A 133 2.31 10.05 27.91
C ASP A 133 3.74 10.37 27.42
N HIS A 134 4.57 11.00 28.25
CA HIS A 134 5.95 11.32 27.88
C HIS A 134 6.80 10.06 27.67
N GLU A 135 6.62 9.02 28.50
CA GLU A 135 7.33 7.74 28.40
C GLU A 135 6.90 6.98 27.13
N LEU A 136 5.59 7.00 26.82
CA LEU A 136 5.07 6.45 25.57
C LEU A 136 5.61 7.23 24.36
N GLY A 137 5.69 8.56 24.48
CA GLY A 137 6.28 9.43 23.46
C GLY A 137 7.75 9.11 23.17
N GLU A 138 8.53 8.76 24.20
CA GLU A 138 9.92 8.32 24.03
C GLU A 138 10.02 6.98 23.28
N ILE A 139 9.16 6.01 23.63
CA ILE A 139 9.11 4.71 22.96
C ILE A 139 8.75 4.88 21.48
N ILE A 140 7.71 5.66 21.19
CA ILE A 140 7.28 5.96 19.81
C ILE A 140 8.40 6.69 19.08
N GLY A 141 8.99 7.72 19.67
CA GLY A 141 10.07 8.51 19.08
C GLY A 141 11.31 7.66 18.76
N ALA A 142 11.70 6.75 19.66
CA ALA A 142 12.80 5.82 19.43
C ALA A 142 12.52 4.84 18.29
N ALA A 143 11.28 4.34 18.19
CA ALA A 143 10.87 3.47 17.09
C ALA A 143 10.84 4.22 15.75
N VAL A 144 10.30 5.44 15.71
CA VAL A 144 10.24 6.29 14.50
C VAL A 144 11.64 6.64 14.00
N LYS A 145 12.60 6.95 14.89
CA LYS A 145 14.01 7.20 14.52
C LYS A 145 14.69 6.00 13.84
N LYS A 146 14.17 4.77 14.04
CA LYS A 146 14.65 3.55 13.38
C LYS A 146 13.94 3.25 12.05
N LYS A 147 12.96 4.06 11.64
CA LYS A 147 12.27 3.91 10.36
C LYS A 147 13.28 4.11 9.23
N LYS A 148 13.48 3.06 8.41
CA LYS A 148 14.33 3.12 7.23
C LYS A 148 13.73 4.03 6.16
N ALA A 149 14.57 4.61 5.31
CA ALA A 149 14.15 5.48 4.20
C ALA A 149 13.26 4.73 3.18
N SER A 150 13.51 3.44 2.98
CA SER A 150 12.69 2.56 2.13
C SER A 150 12.63 1.15 2.69
N HIS A 151 11.65 0.37 2.23
CA HIS A 151 11.66 -1.08 2.41
C HIS A 151 12.72 -1.72 1.49
N ALA A 152 13.08 -2.97 1.78
CA ALA A 152 13.98 -3.74 0.91
C ALA A 152 13.32 -4.06 -0.44
N GLY A 153 14.08 -4.61 -1.38
CA GLY A 153 13.52 -5.08 -2.65
C GLY A 153 12.50 -6.21 -2.43
N MET A 154 11.56 -6.39 -3.37
CA MET A 154 10.46 -7.36 -3.22
C MET A 154 10.94 -8.79 -2.92
N PHE A 155 12.07 -9.21 -3.50
CA PHE A 155 12.65 -10.54 -3.26
C PHE A 155 13.24 -10.70 -1.86
N ASP A 156 13.75 -9.62 -1.27
CA ASP A 156 14.26 -9.62 0.10
C ASP A 156 13.10 -9.58 1.10
N ILE A 157 12.06 -8.80 0.79
CA ILE A 157 10.81 -8.78 1.57
C ILE A 157 10.22 -10.19 1.60
N ALA A 158 10.13 -10.87 0.45
CA ALA A 158 9.58 -12.22 0.36
C ALA A 158 10.36 -13.28 1.18
N LYS A 159 11.62 -13.00 1.56
CA LYS A 159 12.45 -13.87 2.41
C LYS A 159 12.46 -13.44 3.87
N THR A 160 11.99 -12.23 4.17
CA THR A 160 12.02 -11.65 5.51
C THR A 160 10.77 -12.06 6.26
N ALA A 161 10.93 -12.85 7.32
CA ALA A 161 9.82 -13.21 8.19
C ALA A 161 9.14 -11.95 8.75
N ASN A 162 7.82 -11.85 8.55
CA ASN A 162 7.04 -10.71 8.98
C ASN A 162 5.61 -11.17 9.33
N ARG A 163 4.78 -10.29 9.88
CA ARG A 163 3.38 -10.66 10.13
C ARG A 163 2.63 -10.80 8.80
N PRO A 164 1.66 -11.73 8.71
CA PRO A 164 0.71 -11.73 7.62
C PRO A 164 -0.13 -10.46 7.66
N MET A 165 -0.63 -10.02 6.50
CA MET A 165 -1.33 -8.73 6.39
C MET A 165 -2.54 -8.63 7.34
N ILE A 166 -3.24 -9.75 7.57
CA ILE A 166 -4.38 -9.87 8.49
C ILE A 166 -4.04 -9.49 9.94
N HIS A 167 -2.78 -9.61 10.37
CA HIS A 167 -2.33 -9.23 11.71
C HIS A 167 -1.76 -7.81 11.78
N ILE A 168 -1.57 -7.13 10.65
CA ILE A 168 -1.02 -5.76 10.58
C ILE A 168 -2.12 -4.69 10.42
N GLY A 169 -3.35 -5.10 10.06
CA GLY A 169 -4.48 -4.19 9.83
C GLY A 169 -4.53 -3.71 8.39
N GLY A 170 -4.77 -4.64 7.46
CA GLY A 170 -5.02 -4.40 6.04
C GLY A 170 -6.39 -4.88 5.65
#